data_AF-A0A8X6RJG8-F1
#
_entry.id   AF-A0A8X6RJG8-F1
#
_cell.length_a   1.000
_cell.length_b   1.000
_cell.length_c   1.000
_cell.angle_alpha   90.00
_cell.angle_beta   90.00
_cell.angle_gamma   90.00
#
_symmetry.space_group_name_H-M   'P 1'
#
loop_
_entity.id
_entity.type
_entity.pdbx_description
1 polymer ?
#
loop_
_entity_poly.entity_id
_entity_poly.type
_entity_poly.pdbx_seq_one_letter_code
_entity_poly.pdbx_strand_id
1 'polypeptide(L)'
;MFAECHISLNDRQISSENNYAYKAYIQSMLFHSESSQKNLLSAGLFVKDTAGKFGDVTLTDAGLNKELRKRWDHVKNGKVFDMCGILHTDIGTQSKLLINGTSIRIQLIKAKNEFSLLSSTGDYRLQIENISIYVRKCEISSSILVAHEKALEQSLMQMPFTRIEVKTFTLSSGLKSVIIPNIV
;
A
#
# COMPACT_ATOMS: atom_id res chain seq x y z
N MET A 1 -2.12 5.67 -5.15
CA MET A 1 -2.87 6.78 -4.54
C MET A 1 -2.09 7.49 -3.43
N PHE A 2 -1.55 6.78 -2.43
CA PHE A 2 -0.72 7.39 -1.39
C PHE A 2 0.77 7.25 -1.72
N ALA A 3 1.54 8.31 -1.55
CA ALA A 3 3.00 8.31 -1.71
C ALA A 3 3.68 7.75 -0.47
N GLU A 4 3.16 8.10 0.71
CA GLU A 4 3.74 7.72 2.00
C GLU A 4 2.70 7.12 2.94
N CYS A 5 3.17 6.22 3.81
CA CYS A 5 2.40 5.65 4.90
C CYS A 5 3.27 5.57 6.16
N HIS A 6 2.77 6.15 7.24
CA HIS A 6 3.45 6.15 8.54
C HIS A 6 2.53 5.55 9.60
N ILE A 7 3.08 4.67 10.43
CA ILE A 7 2.31 3.94 11.44
C ILE A 7 2.97 4.11 12.80
N SER A 8 2.18 4.52 13.78
CA SER A 8 2.59 4.61 15.17
C SER A 8 1.69 3.78 16.07
N LEU A 9 2.29 3.10 17.05
CA LEU A 9 1.61 2.40 18.12
C LEU A 9 1.97 3.08 19.44
N ASN A 10 0.98 3.49 20.24
CA ASN A 10 1.18 4.21 21.51
C ASN A 10 2.16 5.38 21.37
N ASP A 11 1.93 6.21 20.35
CA ASP A 11 2.75 7.38 19.97
C ASP A 11 4.22 7.08 19.60
N ARG A 12 4.61 5.81 19.49
CA ARG A 12 5.90 5.40 18.93
C ARG A 12 5.73 5.00 17.47
N GLN A 13 6.43 5.68 16.58
CA GLN A 13 6.46 5.31 15.16
C GLN A 13 7.17 3.97 14.97
N ILE A 14 6.45 3.00 14.39
CA ILE A 14 6.95 1.65 14.13
C ILE A 14 7.28 1.40 12.66
N SER A 15 6.68 2.17 11.74
CA SER A 15 6.97 2.15 10.31
C SER A 15 6.92 3.56 9.73
N SER A 16 7.84 3.84 8.82
CA SER A 16 7.97 5.10 8.08
C SER A 16 8.30 4.80 6.63
N GLU A 17 7.32 4.93 5.74
CA GLU A 17 7.49 4.48 4.36
C GLU A 17 7.27 5.64 3.37
N ASN A 18 8.39 6.23 2.93
CA ASN A 18 8.35 7.37 2.00
C ASN A 18 8.08 6.95 0.55
N ASN A 19 8.34 5.69 0.22
CA ASN A 19 8.12 5.09 -1.11
C ASN A 19 6.95 4.09 -1.09
N TYR A 20 5.94 4.34 -0.23
CA TYR A 20 4.81 3.44 -0.01
C TYR A 20 4.08 3.09 -1.32
N ALA A 21 3.92 4.05 -2.23
CA ALA A 21 3.30 3.80 -3.52
C ALA A 21 3.94 2.65 -4.31
N TYR A 22 5.27 2.62 -4.35
CA TYR A 22 6.04 1.58 -5.03
C TYR A 22 5.95 0.26 -4.29
N LYS A 23 6.05 0.30 -2.95
CA LYS A 23 5.88 -0.90 -2.12
C LYS A 23 4.51 -1.55 -2.36
N ALA A 24 3.43 -0.78 -2.25
CA ALA A 24 2.07 -1.27 -2.44
C ALA A 24 1.88 -1.87 -3.83
N TYR A 25 2.42 -1.22 -4.88
CA TYR A 25 2.37 -1.74 -6.24
C TYR A 25 3.16 -3.05 -6.40
N ILE A 26 4.41 -3.10 -5.92
CA ILE A 26 5.27 -4.29 -6.01
C ILE A 26 4.65 -5.46 -5.24
N GLN A 27 4.14 -5.21 -4.03
CA GLN A 27 3.47 -6.24 -3.23
C GLN A 27 2.21 -6.76 -3.92
N SER A 28 1.36 -5.86 -4.44
CA SER A 28 0.18 -6.23 -5.24
C SER A 28 0.55 -7.09 -6.46
N MET A 29 1.68 -6.78 -7.11
CA MET A 29 2.12 -7.47 -8.31
C MET A 29 2.81 -8.82 -8.05
N LEU A 30 3.60 -8.92 -6.98
CA LEU A 30 4.48 -10.08 -6.73
C LEU A 30 4.01 -11.01 -5.61
N PHE A 31 3.29 -10.50 -4.61
CA PHE A 31 2.91 -11.26 -3.42
C PHE A 31 1.43 -11.66 -3.39
N HIS A 32 0.69 -11.36 -4.46
CA HIS A 32 -0.67 -11.85 -4.65
C HIS A 32 -0.73 -12.88 -5.76
N SER A 33 -1.56 -13.91 -5.58
CA SER A 33 -1.88 -14.86 -6.64
C SER A 33 -2.60 -14.15 -7.79
N GLU A 34 -2.54 -14.72 -8.99
CA GLU A 34 -3.26 -14.19 -10.15
C GLU A 34 -4.78 -14.10 -9.89
N SER A 35 -5.34 -15.06 -9.15
CA SER A 35 -6.74 -15.02 -8.72
C SER A 35 -7.04 -13.85 -7.79
N SER A 36 -6.15 -13.57 -6.83
CA SER A 36 -6.29 -12.42 -5.91
C SER A 36 -6.16 -11.10 -6.67
N GLN A 37 -5.25 -11.00 -7.64
CA GLN A 37 -5.08 -9.83 -8.50
C GLN A 37 -6.34 -9.51 -9.31
N LYS A 38 -6.99 -10.53 -9.89
CA LYS A 38 -8.20 -10.36 -10.71
C LYS A 38 -9.46 -10.09 -9.88
N ASN A 39 -9.53 -10.61 -8.66
CA ASN A 39 -10.75 -10.56 -7.84
C ASN A 39 -10.66 -9.55 -6.69
N LEU A 40 -9.71 -9.73 -5.77
CA LEU A 40 -9.62 -8.89 -4.57
C LEU A 40 -9.06 -7.52 -4.90
N LEU A 41 -7.94 -7.47 -5.64
CA LEU A 41 -7.26 -6.21 -5.90
C LEU A 41 -7.98 -5.33 -6.95
N SER A 42 -8.84 -5.93 -7.78
CA SER A 42 -9.65 -5.18 -8.75
C SER A 42 -10.67 -4.25 -8.08
N ALA A 43 -11.11 -4.55 -6.85
CA ALA A 43 -11.90 -3.63 -6.02
C ALA A 43 -11.11 -2.36 -5.62
N GLY A 44 -9.77 -2.45 -5.62
CA GLY A 44 -8.85 -1.34 -5.45
C GLY A 44 -8.35 -0.77 -6.78
N LEU A 45 -9.07 -1.01 -7.88
CA LEU A 45 -8.71 -0.59 -9.25
C LEU A 45 -7.32 -1.06 -9.71
N PHE A 46 -6.77 -2.09 -9.07
CA PHE A 46 -5.57 -2.74 -9.58
C PHE A 46 -5.94 -3.55 -10.82
N VAL A 47 -5.27 -3.25 -11.92
CA VAL A 47 -5.35 -4.01 -13.16
C VAL A 47 -3.92 -4.23 -13.63
N LYS A 48 -3.54 -5.48 -13.88
CA LYS A 48 -2.17 -5.82 -14.27
C LYS A 48 -1.91 -5.39 -15.71
N ASP A 49 -0.95 -4.51 -15.92
CA ASP A 49 -0.64 -3.96 -17.24
C ASP A 49 -0.15 -4.99 -18.25
N THR A 50 -0.28 -4.64 -19.53
CA THR A 50 0.25 -5.45 -20.63
C THR A 50 1.78 -5.52 -20.53
N ALA A 51 2.33 -6.74 -20.59
CA ALA A 51 3.76 -6.99 -20.43
C ALA A 51 4.58 -6.15 -21.43
N GLY A 52 5.58 -5.43 -20.91
CA GLY A 52 6.46 -4.56 -21.71
C GLY A 52 5.80 -3.26 -22.20
N LYS A 53 4.54 -2.99 -21.86
CA LYS A 53 3.80 -1.79 -22.31
C LYS A 53 3.44 -0.83 -21.17
N PHE A 54 3.95 -1.05 -19.96
CA PHE A 54 3.66 -0.21 -18.79
C PHE A 54 3.93 1.28 -19.03
N GLY A 55 5.03 1.62 -19.73
CA GLY A 55 5.40 3.01 -20.02
C GLY A 55 4.56 3.68 -21.11
N ASP A 56 3.68 2.95 -21.79
CA ASP A 56 2.77 3.55 -22.77
C ASP A 56 1.56 4.16 -22.04
N VAL A 57 1.54 5.49 -22.01
CA VAL A 57 0.49 6.31 -21.41
C VAL A 57 -0.54 6.81 -22.43
N THR A 58 -0.51 6.26 -23.64
CA THR A 58 -1.44 6.62 -24.72
C THR A 58 -2.83 6.06 -24.44
N LEU A 59 -3.82 6.95 -24.28
CA LEU A 59 -5.22 6.58 -23.98
C LEU A 59 -6.10 6.36 -25.22
N THR A 60 -5.55 6.54 -26.43
CA THR A 60 -6.28 6.32 -27.69
C THR A 60 -6.36 4.83 -28.04
N ASP A 61 -7.14 4.47 -29.07
CA ASP A 61 -7.21 3.08 -29.57
C ASP A 61 -5.86 2.52 -30.02
N ALA A 62 -4.89 3.39 -30.34
CA ALA A 62 -3.52 3.00 -30.71
C ALA A 62 -2.63 2.66 -29.50
N GLY A 63 -3.10 2.92 -28.27
CA GLY A 63 -2.37 2.63 -27.04
C GLY A 63 -2.14 1.13 -26.85
N LEU A 64 -0.89 0.77 -26.55
CA LEU A 64 -0.44 -0.59 -26.30
C LEU A 64 -0.76 -1.06 -24.88
N ASN A 65 -0.94 -0.13 -23.93
CA ASN A 65 -1.37 -0.44 -22.56
C ASN A 65 -2.90 -0.45 -22.45
N LYS A 66 -3.52 -1.53 -22.93
CA LYS A 66 -4.98 -1.70 -22.91
C LYS A 66 -5.59 -1.62 -21.51
N GLU A 67 -4.82 -1.98 -20.48
CA GLU A 67 -5.28 -2.06 -19.10
C GLU A 67 -5.29 -0.68 -18.42
N LEU A 68 -4.35 0.21 -18.78
CA LEU A 68 -4.43 1.62 -18.42
C LEU A 68 -5.72 2.26 -18.94
N ARG A 69 -6.12 1.95 -20.18
CA ARG A 69 -7.38 2.43 -20.75
C ARG A 69 -8.60 1.96 -19.96
N LYS A 70 -8.64 0.70 -19.50
CA LYS A 70 -9.74 0.21 -18.66
C LYS A 70 -9.85 1.00 -17.35
N ARG A 71 -8.72 1.29 -16.71
CA ARG A 71 -8.70 2.15 -15.50
C ARG A 71 -9.19 3.57 -15.83
N TRP A 72 -8.74 4.14 -16.95
CA TRP A 72 -9.19 5.45 -17.41
C TRP A 72 -10.69 5.48 -17.69
N ASP A 73 -11.24 4.49 -18.40
CA ASP A 73 -12.68 4.40 -18.70
C ASP A 73 -13.55 4.36 -17.44
N HIS A 74 -13.02 3.81 -16.35
CA HIS A 74 -13.69 3.79 -15.05
C HIS A 74 -13.79 5.18 -14.40
N VAL A 75 -12.75 6.01 -14.55
CA VAL A 75 -12.60 7.29 -13.82
C VAL A 75 -12.79 8.54 -14.69
N LYS A 76 -12.84 8.40 -16.02
CA LYS A 76 -12.96 9.53 -16.96
C LYS A 76 -14.21 10.38 -16.69
N ASN A 77 -14.15 11.63 -17.11
CA ASN A 77 -15.20 12.64 -16.95
C ASN A 77 -15.46 13.07 -15.49
N GLY A 78 -14.50 12.87 -14.58
CA GLY A 78 -14.60 13.35 -13.20
C GLY A 78 -15.65 12.62 -12.37
N LYS A 79 -15.90 11.35 -12.68
CA LYS A 79 -16.82 10.52 -11.90
C LYS A 79 -16.30 10.32 -10.48
N VAL A 80 -17.20 10.37 -9.51
CA VAL A 80 -16.95 9.84 -8.18
C VAL A 80 -17.01 8.32 -8.26
N PHE A 81 -16.03 7.65 -7.67
CA PHE A 81 -15.95 6.19 -7.63
C PHE A 81 -15.43 5.76 -6.28
N ASP A 82 -15.84 4.57 -5.86
CA ASP A 82 -15.38 3.95 -4.62
C ASP A 82 -14.26 2.96 -4.89
N MET A 83 -13.31 2.89 -3.97
CA MET A 83 -12.25 1.88 -3.97
C MET A 83 -12.19 1.21 -2.61
N CYS A 84 -12.00 -0.11 -2.61
CA CYS A 84 -11.74 -0.87 -1.40
C CYS A 84 -10.53 -1.75 -1.62
N GLY A 85 -9.59 -1.71 -0.68
CA GLY A 85 -8.36 -2.47 -0.78
C GLY A 85 -7.65 -2.60 0.55
N ILE A 86 -6.59 -3.39 0.53
CA ILE A 86 -5.73 -3.59 1.69
C ILE A 86 -4.73 -2.43 1.81
N LEU A 87 -4.46 -2.02 3.05
CA LEU A 87 -3.35 -1.12 3.34
C LEU A 87 -2.08 -1.97 3.55
N HIS A 88 -1.11 -1.80 2.66
CA HIS A 88 0.11 -2.61 2.57
C HIS A 88 1.12 -2.25 3.66
N THR A 89 0.77 -2.57 4.91
CA THR A 89 1.58 -2.25 6.09
C THR A 89 2.27 -3.48 6.62
N ASP A 90 3.51 -3.34 7.09
CA ASP A 90 4.27 -4.49 7.62
C ASP A 90 3.59 -5.10 8.86
N ILE A 91 3.07 -4.24 9.76
CA ILE A 91 2.32 -4.68 10.94
C ILE A 91 1.01 -5.39 10.56
N GLY A 92 0.40 -5.04 9.43
CA GLY A 92 -0.82 -5.66 8.93
C GLY A 92 -0.62 -7.09 8.40
N THR A 93 0.63 -7.51 8.18
CA THR A 93 0.95 -8.88 7.78
C THR A 93 1.24 -9.80 8.97
N GLN A 94 1.32 -9.26 10.18
CA GLN A 94 1.54 -10.03 11.39
C GLN A 94 0.28 -10.81 11.80
N SER A 95 0.45 -12.07 12.23
CA SER A 95 -0.65 -12.96 12.60
C SER A 95 -1.26 -12.68 13.98
N LYS A 96 -0.52 -12.00 14.85
CA LYS A 96 -0.98 -11.65 16.20
C LYS A 96 -1.85 -10.40 16.18
N LEU A 97 -2.98 -10.48 16.88
CA LEU A 97 -3.83 -9.32 17.14
C LEU A 97 -3.14 -8.34 18.10
N LEU A 98 -3.41 -7.06 17.92
CA LEU A 98 -2.99 -6.03 18.87
C LEU A 98 -3.79 -6.17 20.17
N ILE A 99 -3.12 -5.98 21.30
CA ILE A 99 -3.76 -6.06 22.61
C ILE A 99 -4.60 -4.80 22.90
N ASN A 100 -5.63 -4.96 23.73
CA ASN A 100 -6.48 -3.86 24.17
C ASN A 100 -5.65 -2.71 24.76
N GLY A 101 -6.11 -1.48 24.55
CA GLY A 101 -5.39 -0.28 25.00
C GLY A 101 -4.27 0.18 24.06
N THR A 102 -3.98 -0.55 22.98
CA THR A 102 -3.02 -0.09 21.96
C THR A 102 -3.65 0.99 21.08
N SER A 103 -3.14 2.22 21.15
CA SER A 103 -3.50 3.30 20.24
C SER A 103 -2.78 3.13 18.90
N ILE A 104 -3.52 3.20 17.79
CA ILE A 104 -2.98 3.08 16.44
C ILE A 104 -3.18 4.41 15.73
N ARG A 105 -2.09 4.99 15.23
CA ARG A 105 -2.12 6.16 14.37
C ARG A 105 -1.59 5.78 12.99
N ILE A 106 -2.41 5.97 11.96
CA ILE A 106 -2.04 5.76 10.56
C ILE A 106 -2.09 7.12 9.87
N GLN A 107 -0.98 7.53 9.30
CA GLN A 107 -0.87 8.76 8.51
C GLN A 107 -0.60 8.38 7.06
N LEU A 108 -1.46 8.86 6.15
CA LEU A 108 -1.37 8.62 4.72
C LEU A 108 -1.14 9.94 4.00
N ILE A 109 -0.05 10.03 3.23
CA ILE A 109 0.24 11.21 2.43
C ILE A 109 -0.16 10.93 0.98
N LYS A 110 -1.08 11.72 0.43
CA LYS A 110 -1.56 11.57 -0.94
C LYS A 110 -0.41 11.82 -1.93
N ALA A 111 -0.27 10.95 -2.92
CA ALA A 111 0.66 11.16 -4.01
C ALA A 111 0.18 12.31 -4.91
N LYS A 112 1.13 12.88 -5.67
CA LYS A 112 0.83 13.85 -6.72
C LYS A 112 -0.13 13.25 -7.76
N ASN A 113 -0.90 14.10 -8.43
CA ASN A 113 -1.94 13.63 -9.36
C ASN A 113 -1.32 12.95 -10.58
N GLU A 114 -0.19 13.45 -11.06
CA GLU A 114 0.57 12.91 -12.19
C GLU A 114 1.00 11.46 -11.90
N PHE A 115 1.49 11.22 -10.68
CA PHE A 115 1.87 9.88 -10.24
C PHE A 115 0.64 8.96 -10.11
N SER A 116 -0.47 9.47 -9.55
CA SER A 116 -1.65 8.64 -9.27
C SER A 116 -2.43 8.23 -10.53
N LEU A 117 -2.39 9.05 -11.58
CA LEU A 117 -3.20 8.87 -12.79
C LEU A 117 -2.38 8.44 -14.01
N LEU A 118 -1.04 8.41 -13.92
CA LEU A 118 -0.12 8.06 -15.01
C LEU A 118 -0.44 8.81 -16.32
N SER A 119 -0.65 10.13 -16.22
CA SER A 119 -0.95 10.99 -17.36
C SER A 119 0.27 11.76 -17.85
N SER A 120 0.47 11.84 -19.16
CA SER A 120 1.46 12.72 -19.81
C SER A 120 0.94 14.12 -20.12
N THR A 121 -0.38 14.32 -20.12
CA THR A 121 -1.04 15.60 -20.39
C THR A 121 -1.63 16.18 -19.09
N GLY A 122 -1.51 17.50 -18.95
CA GLY A 122 -1.92 18.24 -17.75
C GLY A 122 -3.43 18.41 -17.62
N ASP A 123 -3.87 18.61 -16.38
CA ASP A 123 -5.22 18.99 -15.90
C ASP A 123 -6.11 17.87 -15.32
N TYR A 124 -5.52 16.75 -14.89
CA TYR A 124 -6.27 15.76 -14.11
C TYR A 124 -6.08 15.94 -12.61
N ARG A 125 -7.19 15.85 -11.86
CA ARG A 125 -7.21 15.96 -10.40
C ARG A 125 -7.87 14.73 -9.78
N LEU A 126 -7.19 14.12 -8.80
CA LEU A 126 -7.76 13.09 -7.94
C LEU A 126 -8.03 13.69 -6.55
N GLN A 127 -9.29 13.73 -6.14
CA GLN A 127 -9.71 14.22 -4.82
C GLN A 127 -10.29 13.06 -4.01
N ILE A 128 -9.93 13.00 -2.72
CA ILE A 128 -10.49 12.03 -1.78
C ILE A 128 -11.67 12.73 -1.11
N GLU A 129 -12.89 12.23 -1.31
CA GLU A 129 -14.10 12.75 -0.65
C GLU A 129 -14.27 12.17 0.75
N ASN A 130 -14.10 10.85 0.88
CA ASN A 130 -14.19 10.14 2.14
C ASN A 130 -13.12 9.04 2.19
N ILE A 131 -12.65 8.72 3.40
CA ILE A 131 -11.78 7.59 3.65
C ILE A 131 -12.21 6.93 4.96
N SER A 132 -12.35 5.61 4.92
CA SER A 132 -12.67 4.79 6.09
C SER A 132 -11.70 3.62 6.15
N ILE A 133 -11.34 3.22 7.38
CA ILE A 133 -10.51 2.03 7.62
C ILE A 133 -11.32 1.00 8.39
N TYR A 134 -11.34 -0.23 7.89
CA TYR A 134 -12.00 -1.35 8.54
C TYR A 134 -10.95 -2.18 9.29
N VAL A 135 -11.10 -2.25 10.61
CA VAL A 135 -10.21 -3.02 11.49
C VAL A 135 -11.00 -4.16 12.11
N ARG A 136 -10.44 -5.38 12.07
CA ARG A 136 -11.05 -6.54 12.71
C ARG A 136 -10.87 -6.43 14.23
N LYS A 137 -11.97 -6.40 14.97
CA LYS A 137 -12.01 -6.48 16.44
C LYS A 137 -12.45 -7.88 16.87
N CYS A 138 -11.80 -8.43 17.90
CA CYS A 138 -12.17 -9.70 18.52
C CYS A 138 -12.68 -9.43 19.95
N GLU A 139 -13.82 -10.02 20.31
CA GLU A 139 -14.32 -9.99 21.68
C GLU A 139 -13.86 -11.23 22.43
N ILE A 140 -13.28 -11.04 23.61
CA ILE A 140 -12.70 -12.11 24.43
C ILE A 140 -13.38 -12.15 25.80
N SER A 141 -13.45 -13.33 26.42
CA SER A 141 -14.04 -13.49 27.74
C SER A 141 -13.25 -12.78 28.82
N SER A 142 -13.92 -12.37 29.90
CA SER A 142 -13.28 -11.66 31.02
C SER A 142 -12.15 -12.45 31.68
N SER A 143 -12.24 -13.78 31.71
CA SER A 143 -11.17 -14.64 32.24
C SER A 143 -9.87 -14.54 31.45
N ILE A 144 -9.95 -14.39 30.12
CA ILE A 144 -8.78 -14.22 29.24
C ILE A 144 -8.18 -12.83 29.39
N LEU A 145 -9.02 -11.79 29.56
CA LEU A 145 -8.55 -10.43 29.83
C LEU A 145 -7.70 -10.38 31.10
N VAL A 146 -8.19 -10.94 32.21
CA VAL A 146 -7.44 -11.00 33.49
C VAL A 146 -6.15 -11.81 33.34
N ALA A 147 -6.17 -12.91 32.55
CA ALA A 147 -4.97 -13.70 32.28
C ALA A 147 -3.93 -12.90 31.48
N HIS A 148 -4.35 -12.11 30.48
CA HIS A 148 -3.46 -11.22 29.74
C HIS A 148 -2.85 -10.14 30.64
N GLU A 149 -3.64 -9.50 31.50
CA GLU A 149 -3.13 -8.49 32.45
C GLU A 149 -2.02 -9.07 33.35
N LYS A 150 -2.27 -10.24 33.97
CA LYS A 150 -1.26 -10.92 34.79
C LYS A 150 -0.01 -11.33 34.01
N ALA A 151 -0.17 -11.76 32.76
CA ALA A 151 0.97 -12.13 31.92
C ALA A 151 1.84 -10.91 31.54
N LEU A 152 1.21 -9.76 31.32
CA LEU A 152 1.89 -8.49 31.00
C LEU A 152 2.62 -7.89 32.21
N GLU A 153 2.17 -8.15 33.44
CA GLU A 153 2.91 -7.80 34.66
C GLU A 153 4.25 -8.55 34.76
N GLN A 154 4.30 -9.79 34.24
CA GLN A 154 5.47 -10.65 34.32
C GLN A 154 6.44 -10.48 33.14
N SER A 155 5.92 -10.17 31.94
CA SER A 155 6.73 -10.15 30.72
C SER A 155 6.18 -9.21 29.65
N LEU A 156 7.07 -8.70 28.80
CA LEU A 156 6.69 -7.87 27.65
C LEU A 156 6.13 -8.73 26.52
N MET A 157 5.02 -8.28 25.92
CA MET A 157 4.49 -8.90 24.72
C MET A 157 5.41 -8.65 23.52
N GLN A 158 5.85 -9.72 22.87
CA GLN A 158 6.65 -9.67 21.65
C GLN A 158 5.78 -9.91 20.40
N MET A 159 5.80 -8.94 19.49
CA MET A 159 5.14 -9.01 18.17
C MET A 159 6.17 -8.88 17.05
N PRO A 160 6.83 -9.98 16.65
CA PRO A 160 7.78 -9.94 15.54
C PRO A 160 7.04 -9.79 14.22
N PHE A 161 7.48 -8.89 13.35
CA PHE A 161 6.95 -8.75 11.99
C PHE A 161 8.08 -8.50 11.01
N THR A 162 7.87 -8.90 9.76
CA THR A 162 8.85 -8.71 8.69
C THR A 162 8.68 -7.33 8.09
N ARG A 163 9.77 -6.56 7.99
CA ARG A 163 9.77 -5.28 7.30
C ARG A 163 10.06 -5.46 5.82
N ILE A 164 9.28 -4.79 4.97
CA ILE A 164 9.51 -4.74 3.53
C ILE A 164 9.88 -3.29 3.18
N GLU A 165 11.15 -3.09 2.84
CA GLU A 165 11.71 -1.76 2.57
C GLU A 165 11.99 -1.57 1.08
N VAL A 166 11.61 -0.40 0.55
CA VAL A 166 11.95 0.01 -0.81
C VAL A 166 13.17 0.93 -0.75
N LYS A 167 14.32 0.42 -1.19
CA LYS A 167 15.57 1.18 -1.33
C LYS A 167 15.63 1.80 -2.73
N THR A 168 15.90 3.10 -2.80
CA THR A 168 16.07 3.83 -4.07
C THR A 168 17.52 4.29 -4.20
N PHE A 169 18.11 4.08 -5.38
CA PHE A 169 19.48 4.50 -5.68
C PHE A 169 19.46 5.36 -6.94
N THR A 170 20.15 6.50 -6.90
CA THR A 170 20.34 7.35 -8.08
C THR A 170 21.66 7.01 -8.72
N LEU A 171 21.63 6.61 -9.99
CA LEU A 171 22.82 6.28 -10.77
C LEU A 171 23.06 7.34 -11.83
N SER A 172 24.30 7.80 -11.95
CA SER A 172 24.70 8.72 -13.02
C SER A 172 24.67 8.04 -14.38
N SER A 173 24.22 8.76 -15.40
CA SER A 173 24.23 8.26 -16.78
C SER A 173 25.65 7.94 -17.24
N GLY A 174 25.83 6.85 -17.98
CA GLY A 174 27.12 6.40 -18.51
C GLY A 174 27.92 5.45 -17.60
N LEU A 175 27.45 5.16 -16.39
CA LEU A 175 28.06 4.14 -15.54
C LEU A 175 27.86 2.73 -16.14
N LYS A 176 28.97 2.01 -16.34
CA LYS A 176 28.97 0.63 -16.87
C LYS A 176 28.86 -0.43 -15.77
N SER A 177 29.23 -0.08 -14.54
CA SER A 177 29.19 -0.98 -13.38
C SER A 177 29.01 -0.15 -12.10
N VAL A 178 28.19 -0.66 -11.19
CA VAL A 178 27.92 -0.06 -9.88
C VAL A 178 27.85 -1.19 -8.86
N ILE A 179 28.57 -1.03 -7.75
CA ILE A 179 28.49 -1.92 -6.60
C ILE A 179 27.71 -1.20 -5.51
N ILE A 180 26.58 -1.78 -5.10
CA ILE A 180 25.77 -1.28 -3.99
C ILE A 180 25.93 -2.27 -2.84
N PRO A 181 26.75 -1.95 -1.82
CA PRO A 181 26.93 -2.84 -0.69
C PRO A 181 25.64 -3.00 0.11
N ASN A 182 25.37 -4.22 0.61
CA ASN A 182 24.25 -4.55 1.50
C ASN A 182 22.85 -4.21 0.93
N ILE A 183 22.64 -4.55 -0.35
CA ILE A 183 21.35 -4.34 -1.02
C ILE A 183 20.26 -5.34 -0.60
N VAL A 184 20.66 -6.49 -0.02
CA VAL A 184 19.77 -7.53 0.50
C VAL A 184 19.43 -7.26 1.96
#